data_AF-A0A0S4TPW1-F1
#
_entry.id   AF-A0A0S4TPW1-F1
#
_cell.length_a   1.000
_cell.length_b   1.000
_cell.length_c   1.000
_cell.angle_alpha   90.00
_cell.angle_beta   90.00
_cell.angle_gamma   90.00
#
_symmetry.space_group_name_H-M   'P 1'
#
loop_
_entity.id
_entity.type
_entity.pdbx_description
1 polymer ?
#
loop_
_entity_poly.entity_id
_entity_poly.type
_entity_poly.pdbx_seq_one_letter_code
_entity_poly.pdbx_strand_id
1 'polypeptide(L)'
;MPQEGSHALDGPASSPTGGTSLLQARTVNEVVKAQTNKVRLARLKGELVDRSQAIAHVFTLARAERDAWLNWPARVSAQMAATLGVDPHPMHVALEAAVRDHLQELGELRPRVD
;
A
#
# COMPACT_ATOMS: atom_id res chain seq x y z
N MET A 1 23.93 17.56 -78.18
CA MET A 1 24.26 16.13 -78.15
C MET A 1 25.77 16.02 -78.26
N PRO A 2 26.45 15.29 -77.36
CA PRO A 2 25.98 14.06 -76.71
C PRO A 2 25.49 14.19 -75.25
N GLN A 3 24.87 13.10 -74.78
CA GLN A 3 24.47 12.70 -73.42
C GLN A 3 25.72 12.25 -72.60
N GLU A 4 25.73 11.87 -71.31
CA GLU A 4 24.82 11.85 -70.14
C GLU A 4 25.72 11.68 -68.89
N GLY A 5 25.24 11.94 -67.66
CA GLY A 5 26.08 11.71 -66.47
C GLY A 5 25.49 12.19 -65.14
N SER A 6 24.45 11.51 -64.66
CA SER A 6 23.83 11.76 -63.36
C SER A 6 24.62 11.18 -62.18
N HIS A 7 24.78 11.97 -61.12
CA HIS A 7 24.80 11.63 -59.68
C HIS A 7 25.06 12.97 -58.94
N ALA A 8 24.66 13.24 -57.71
CA ALA A 8 23.70 12.76 -56.72
C ALA A 8 24.10 13.52 -55.43
N LEU A 9 23.11 14.07 -54.72
CA LEU A 9 23.12 14.55 -53.33
C LEU A 9 24.47 14.78 -52.60
N ASP A 10 24.61 15.95 -51.97
CA ASP A 10 24.67 15.98 -50.51
C ASP A 10 24.10 17.29 -49.92
N GLY A 11 23.67 17.25 -48.66
CA GLY A 11 23.26 18.39 -47.84
C GLY A 11 24.41 18.90 -46.95
N PRO A 12 24.19 19.30 -45.67
CA PRO A 12 22.91 19.38 -44.95
C PRO A 12 22.71 20.64 -44.05
N ALA A 13 21.46 21.12 -43.96
CA ALA A 13 20.85 21.83 -42.81
C ALA A 13 19.43 22.31 -43.21
N SER A 14 18.36 22.33 -42.39
CA SER A 14 18.05 21.72 -41.07
C SER A 14 16.60 22.10 -40.69
N SER A 15 15.71 21.28 -40.10
CA SER A 15 15.66 19.82 -39.85
C SER A 15 14.19 19.43 -39.57
N PRO A 16 13.63 18.32 -40.10
CA PRO A 16 12.20 17.99 -39.98
C PRO A 16 11.86 17.27 -38.65
N THR A 17 12.09 17.92 -37.51
CA THR A 17 11.86 17.36 -36.16
C THR A 17 10.38 17.39 -35.71
N GLY A 18 9.44 17.29 -36.66
CA GLY A 18 7.99 17.31 -36.40
C GLY A 18 7.31 15.94 -36.37
N GLY A 19 7.85 14.95 -37.09
CA GLY A 19 7.20 13.64 -37.27
C GLY A 19 7.28 12.71 -36.06
N THR A 20 8.37 12.78 -35.30
CA THR A 20 8.62 11.92 -34.12
C THR A 20 7.72 12.28 -32.94
N SER A 21 7.56 13.58 -32.66
CA SER A 21 6.73 14.09 -31.58
C SER A 21 5.25 13.69 -31.72
N LEU A 22 4.69 13.75 -32.94
CA LEU A 22 3.27 13.47 -33.16
C LEU A 22 2.93 11.97 -33.06
N LEU A 23 3.84 11.09 -33.50
CA LEU A 23 3.71 9.64 -33.28
C LEU A 23 3.87 9.28 -31.80
N GLN A 24 4.85 9.88 -31.10
CA GLN A 24 5.04 9.69 -29.67
C GLN A 24 3.83 10.19 -28.86
N ALA A 25 3.28 11.37 -29.18
CA ALA A 25 2.09 11.93 -28.54
C ALA A 25 0.82 11.09 -28.81
N ARG A 26 0.71 10.41 -29.96
CA ARG A 26 -0.36 9.45 -30.24
C ARG A 26 -0.21 8.17 -29.42
N THR A 27 1.00 7.60 -29.33
CA THR A 27 1.26 6.44 -28.47
C THR A 27 1.00 6.75 -27.00
N VAL A 28 1.44 7.92 -26.51
CA VAL A 28 1.12 8.37 -25.13
C VAL A 28 -0.38 8.56 -24.94
N ASN A 29 -1.10 9.14 -25.90
CA ASN A 29 -2.56 9.25 -25.83
C ASN A 29 -3.26 7.89 -25.75
N GLU A 30 -2.88 6.92 -26.57
CA GLU A 30 -3.50 5.59 -26.54
C GLU A 30 -3.13 4.79 -25.29
N VAL A 31 -1.89 4.92 -24.77
CA VAL A 31 -1.51 4.34 -23.48
C VAL A 31 -2.30 4.96 -22.32
N VAL A 32 -2.45 6.29 -22.30
CA VAL A 32 -3.24 7.00 -21.29
C VAL A 32 -4.72 6.60 -21.38
N LYS A 33 -5.32 6.55 -22.59
CA LYS A 33 -6.69 6.08 -22.79
C LYS A 33 -6.87 4.63 -22.36
N ALA A 34 -5.93 3.73 -22.66
CA ALA A 34 -5.98 2.33 -22.26
C ALA A 34 -5.90 2.18 -20.74
N GLN A 35 -5.02 2.94 -20.07
CA GLN A 35 -4.93 2.98 -18.60
C GLN A 35 -6.21 3.55 -17.99
N THR A 36 -6.75 4.66 -18.51
CA THR A 36 -8.01 5.26 -18.02
C THR A 36 -9.20 4.31 -18.22
N ASN A 37 -9.33 3.63 -19.37
CA ASN A 37 -10.39 2.64 -19.56
C ASN A 37 -10.19 1.39 -18.70
N LYS A 38 -8.96 0.96 -18.41
CA LYS A 38 -8.69 -0.13 -17.46
C LYS A 38 -9.14 0.25 -16.05
N VAL A 39 -8.78 1.44 -15.55
CA VAL A 39 -9.21 1.94 -14.23
C VAL A 39 -10.72 2.22 -14.16
N ARG A 40 -11.35 2.61 -15.28
CA ARG A 40 -12.80 2.82 -15.35
C ARG A 40 -13.56 1.49 -15.42
N LEU A 41 -13.04 0.49 -16.14
CA LEU A 41 -13.54 -0.88 -16.12
C LEU A 41 -13.39 -1.52 -14.73
N ALA A 42 -12.26 -1.28 -14.06
CA ALA A 42 -12.03 -1.68 -12.68
C ALA A 42 -13.13 -1.15 -11.75
N ARG A 43 -13.33 0.17 -11.74
CA ARG A 43 -14.37 0.81 -10.92
C ARG A 43 -15.80 0.40 -11.28
N LEU A 44 -16.09 0.14 -12.56
CA LEU A 44 -17.44 -0.26 -13.02
C LEU A 44 -17.74 -1.76 -12.86
N LYS A 45 -16.73 -2.63 -12.90
CA LYS A 45 -16.82 -4.02 -12.44
C LYS A 45 -16.73 -4.13 -10.91
N GLY A 46 -16.47 -2.99 -10.27
CA GLY A 46 -16.44 -2.85 -8.84
C GLY A 46 -15.24 -3.52 -8.18
N GLU A 47 -14.05 -3.56 -8.80
CA GLU A 47 -12.73 -3.89 -8.17
C GLU A 47 -12.63 -3.16 -6.81
N LEU A 48 -13.23 -3.63 -5.71
CA LEU A 48 -13.26 -4.98 -5.11
C LEU A 48 -11.89 -5.25 -4.53
N VAL A 49 -11.63 -4.60 -3.38
CA VAL A 49 -10.74 -5.17 -2.38
C VAL A 49 -11.26 -6.60 -2.16
N ASP A 50 -10.43 -7.58 -2.50
CA ASP A 50 -10.79 -8.98 -2.32
C ASP A 50 -11.25 -9.17 -0.87
N ARG A 51 -12.50 -9.60 -0.67
CA ARG A 51 -13.09 -9.69 0.68
C ARG A 51 -12.27 -10.62 1.58
N SER A 52 -11.65 -11.66 1.03
CA SER A 52 -10.76 -12.55 1.79
C SER A 52 -9.45 -11.85 2.17
N GLN A 53 -8.86 -11.04 1.30
CA GLN A 53 -7.67 -10.24 1.64
C GLN A 53 -7.99 -9.11 2.61
N ALA A 54 -9.11 -8.40 2.45
CA ALA A 54 -9.57 -7.37 3.39
C ALA A 54 -9.72 -7.95 4.80
N ILE A 55 -10.40 -9.10 4.91
CA ILE A 55 -10.57 -9.83 6.17
C ILE A 55 -9.20 -10.28 6.71
N ALA A 56 -8.32 -10.86 5.89
CA ALA A 56 -6.99 -11.29 6.31
C ALA A 56 -6.12 -10.13 6.83
N HIS A 57 -6.15 -8.97 6.18
CA HIS A 57 -5.44 -7.78 6.64
C HIS A 57 -5.98 -7.24 7.97
N VAL A 58 -7.31 -7.21 8.15
CA VAL A 58 -7.92 -6.81 9.43
C VAL A 58 -7.56 -7.79 10.55
N PHE A 59 -7.61 -9.11 10.29
CA PHE A 59 -7.17 -10.12 11.27
C PHE A 59 -5.66 -10.02 11.58
N THR A 60 -4.83 -9.69 10.60
CA THR A 60 -3.38 -9.47 10.81
C THR A 60 -3.13 -8.25 11.68
N LEU A 61 -3.85 -7.14 11.43
CA LEU A 61 -3.77 -5.92 12.23
C LEU A 61 -4.24 -6.16 13.67
N ALA A 62 -5.42 -6.74 13.86
CA ALA A 62 -5.98 -7.04 15.18
C ALA A 62 -5.08 -8.02 15.97
N ARG A 63 -4.45 -8.98 15.28
CA ARG A 63 -3.45 -9.86 15.89
C ARG A 63 -2.19 -9.10 16.31
N ALA A 64 -1.65 -8.25 15.45
CA ALA A 64 -0.47 -7.44 15.78
C ALA A 64 -0.73 -6.51 16.97
N GLU A 65 -1.93 -5.93 17.06
CA GLU A 65 -2.39 -5.16 18.21
C GLU A 65 -2.47 -6.00 19.49
N ARG A 66 -3.15 -7.16 19.45
CA ARG A 66 -3.20 -8.10 20.59
C ARG A 66 -1.80 -8.51 21.06
N ASP A 67 -0.92 -8.85 20.13
CA ASP A 67 0.44 -9.30 20.43
C ASP A 67 1.29 -8.13 21.00
N ALA A 68 1.04 -6.90 20.57
CA ALA A 68 1.64 -5.69 21.17
C ALA A 68 1.13 -5.43 22.60
N TRP A 69 -0.17 -5.60 22.87
CA TRP A 69 -0.75 -5.50 24.21
C TRP A 69 -0.17 -6.55 25.16
N LEU A 70 -0.05 -7.81 24.73
CA LEU A 70 0.54 -8.88 25.56
C LEU A 70 2.02 -8.61 25.93
N ASN A 71 2.78 -7.93 25.08
CA ASN A 71 4.16 -7.54 25.36
C ASN A 71 4.28 -6.20 26.12
N TRP A 72 3.20 -5.44 26.27
CA TRP A 72 3.23 -4.11 26.88
C TRP A 72 3.56 -4.12 28.38
N PRO A 73 2.97 -4.99 29.24
CA PRO A 73 3.32 -5.08 30.66
C PRO A 73 4.83 -5.22 30.91
N ALA A 74 5.50 -6.12 30.18
CA ALA A 74 6.95 -6.33 30.31
C ALA A 74 7.80 -5.06 30.10
N ARG A 75 7.27 -4.07 29.36
CA ARG A 75 7.94 -2.79 29.10
C ARG A 75 7.65 -1.71 30.13
N VAL A 76 6.44 -1.70 30.73
CA VAL A 76 5.99 -0.58 31.58
C VAL A 76 5.95 -0.90 33.08
N SER A 77 5.81 -2.17 33.48
CA SER A 77 5.56 -2.54 34.88
C SER A 77 6.63 -2.03 35.84
N ALA A 78 7.91 -2.13 35.47
CA ALA A 78 9.02 -1.64 36.29
C ALA A 78 9.02 -0.10 36.43
N GLN A 79 8.72 0.64 35.36
CA GLN A 79 8.62 2.11 35.39
C GLN A 79 7.44 2.57 36.25
N MET A 80 6.27 1.91 36.11
CA MET A 80 5.10 2.21 36.93
C MET A 80 5.33 1.86 38.40
N ALA A 81 5.95 0.71 38.68
CA ALA A 81 6.30 0.29 40.05
C ALA A 81 7.24 1.30 40.73
N ALA A 82 8.30 1.74 40.02
CA ALA A 82 9.22 2.76 40.51
C ALA A 82 8.53 4.13 40.74
N THR A 83 7.56 4.50 39.89
CA THR A 83 6.78 5.74 40.04
C THR A 83 5.85 5.71 41.26
N LEU A 84 5.30 4.53 41.57
CA LEU A 84 4.36 4.31 42.68
C LEU A 84 5.03 3.87 44.00
N GLY A 85 6.33 3.58 43.98
CA GLY A 85 7.07 3.08 45.16
C GLY A 85 6.70 1.65 45.58
N VAL A 86 6.21 0.82 44.65
CA VAL A 86 5.79 -0.57 44.90
C VAL A 86 6.78 -1.58 44.30
N ASP A 87 6.67 -2.85 44.68
CA ASP A 87 7.55 -3.89 44.13
C ASP A 87 7.24 -4.15 42.63
N PRO A 88 8.27 -4.24 41.74
CA PRO A 88 8.07 -4.46 40.31
C PRO A 88 7.41 -5.79 39.93
N HIS A 89 7.61 -6.85 40.71
CA HIS A 89 7.12 -8.19 40.35
C HIS A 89 5.59 -8.33 40.50
N PRO A 90 4.95 -8.03 41.64
CA PRO A 90 3.49 -8.08 41.74
C PRO A 90 2.82 -7.03 40.86
N MET A 91 3.47 -5.87 40.62
CA MET A 91 2.98 -4.88 39.64
C MET A 91 2.93 -5.48 38.23
N HIS A 92 3.95 -6.26 37.84
CA HIS A 92 3.97 -6.94 36.55
C HIS A 92 2.89 -8.01 36.42
N VAL A 93 2.77 -8.89 37.41
CA VAL A 93 1.75 -9.95 37.43
C VAL A 93 0.33 -9.37 37.39
N ALA A 94 0.06 -8.32 38.15
CA ALA A 94 -1.25 -7.65 38.16
C ALA A 94 -1.58 -7.00 36.81
N LEU A 95 -0.61 -6.33 36.17
CA LEU A 95 -0.79 -5.73 34.85
C LEU A 95 -0.97 -6.79 33.75
N GLU A 96 -0.24 -7.90 33.81
CA GLU A 96 -0.39 -8.99 32.83
C GLU A 96 -1.78 -9.63 32.92
N ALA A 97 -2.27 -9.90 34.14
CA ALA A 97 -3.61 -10.42 34.37
C ALA A 97 -4.68 -9.45 33.83
N ALA A 98 -4.64 -8.17 34.22
CA ALA A 98 -5.63 -7.18 33.78
C ALA A 98 -5.65 -6.98 32.25
N VAL A 99 -4.48 -7.01 31.58
CA VAL A 99 -4.42 -6.94 30.11
C VAL A 99 -4.97 -8.21 29.47
N ARG A 100 -4.73 -9.39 30.05
CA ARG A 100 -5.24 -10.66 29.55
C ARG A 100 -6.76 -10.74 29.65
N ASP A 101 -7.32 -10.33 30.78
CA ASP A 101 -8.77 -10.29 31.01
C ASP A 101 -9.44 -9.32 30.02
N HIS A 102 -8.89 -8.10 29.87
CA HIS A 102 -9.39 -7.12 28.90
C HIS A 102 -9.35 -7.63 27.45
N LEU A 103 -8.27 -8.29 27.03
CA LEU A 103 -8.18 -8.90 25.70
C LEU A 103 -9.16 -10.07 25.50
N GLN A 104 -9.54 -10.76 26.57
CA GLN A 104 -10.58 -11.80 26.52
C GLN A 104 -11.96 -11.16 26.33
N GLU A 105 -12.31 -10.14 27.11
CA GLU A 105 -13.57 -9.38 26.97
C GLU A 105 -13.75 -8.84 25.54
N LEU A 106 -12.69 -8.27 24.96
CA LEU A 106 -12.68 -7.81 23.56
C LEU A 106 -12.87 -8.96 22.55
N GLY A 107 -12.43 -10.18 22.87
CA GLY A 107 -12.62 -11.37 22.04
C GLY A 107 -14.04 -11.96 22.13
N GLU A 108 -14.77 -11.72 23.22
CA GLU A 108 -16.16 -12.17 23.40
C GLU A 108 -17.16 -11.29 22.64
N LEU A 109 -16.80 -10.03 22.36
CA LEU A 109 -17.56 -9.11 21.50
C LEU A 109 -17.59 -9.57 20.04
N ARG A 110 -18.58 -10.40 19.68
CA ARG A 110 -18.81 -10.81 18.28
C ARG A 110 -19.14 -9.59 17.39
N PRO A 111 -18.31 -9.26 16.38
CA PRO A 111 -18.67 -8.26 15.38
C PRO A 111 -19.81 -8.81 14.53
N ARG A 112 -20.97 -8.14 14.53
CA ARG A 112 -21.98 -8.36 13.50
C ARG A 112 -21.48 -7.74 12.20
N VAL A 113 -21.42 -8.55 11.15
CA VAL A 113 -21.13 -8.13 9.78
C VAL A 113 -22.35 -8.49 8.96
N ASP A 114 -23.32 -7.56 8.93
CA ASP A 114 -24.45 -7.58 8.00
C ASP A 114 -24.00 -7.19 6.58
#